data_AF-A0A7C1GXL0-F1
#
_entry.id   AF-A0A7C1GXL0-F1
#
_cell.length_a   1.000
_cell.length_b   1.000
_cell.length_c   1.000
_cell.angle_alpha   90.00
_cell.angle_beta   90.00
_cell.angle_gamma   90.00
#
_symmetry.space_group_name_H-M   'P 1'
#
loop_
_entity.id
_entity.type
_entity.pdbx_description
1 polymer ?
#
loop_
_entity_poly.entity_id
_entity_poly.type
_entity_poly.pdbx_seq_one_letter_code
_entity_poly.pdbx_strand_id
1 'polypeptide(L)'
;HPYREGDDALAVPDPLRAYYLDLDQLEATGPDDVQALLADFYARMLRDDRRAAALAEFELEDPVDEAAIRQRYRELASRHHPDRGGSTARFQAINRALRVLIP
;
A
#
# COMPACT_ATOMS: atom_id res chain seq x y z
N HIS A 1 18.14 -14.99 33.47
CA HIS A 1 17.81 -13.64 32.97
C HIS A 1 16.32 -13.58 32.72
N PRO A 2 15.55 -12.64 33.29
CA PRO A 2 14.14 -12.51 32.89
C PRO A 2 14.08 -11.78 31.55
N TYR A 3 13.45 -12.43 30.59
CA TYR A 3 13.05 -11.84 29.31
C TYR A 3 12.14 -10.64 29.58
N ARG A 4 12.47 -9.48 28.99
CA ARG A 4 11.61 -8.30 28.97
C ARG A 4 10.85 -8.31 27.65
N GLU A 5 9.53 -8.39 27.75
CA GLU A 5 8.61 -8.23 26.62
C GLU A 5 8.84 -6.84 26.00
N GLY A 6 9.03 -6.80 24.68
CA GLY A 6 9.24 -5.56 23.95
C GLY A 6 7.95 -4.75 23.88
N ASP A 7 8.06 -3.44 24.13
CA ASP A 7 6.97 -2.47 24.12
C ASP A 7 5.99 -2.66 22.95
N ASP A 8 4.72 -2.95 23.29
CA ASP A 8 3.55 -3.07 22.39
C ASP A 8 3.10 -1.71 21.82
N ALA A 9 4.00 -0.72 21.72
CA ALA A 9 3.63 0.68 21.60
C ALA A 9 3.39 1.18 20.17
N LEU A 10 3.75 0.46 19.10
CA LEU A 10 3.57 0.93 17.72
C LEU A 10 3.33 -0.19 16.69
N ALA A 11 2.80 -1.34 17.10
CA ALA A 11 2.37 -2.33 16.12
C ALA A 11 0.99 -1.93 15.59
N VAL A 12 0.90 -1.54 14.31
CA VAL A 12 -0.37 -1.65 13.57
C VAL A 12 -0.93 -3.03 13.89
N PRO A 13 -2.20 -3.17 14.34
CA PRO A 13 -2.76 -4.47 14.65
C PRO A 13 -2.49 -5.38 13.46
N ASP A 14 -1.69 -6.41 13.67
CA ASP A 14 -1.45 -7.41 12.66
C ASP A 14 -2.44 -8.54 12.92
N PRO A 15 -3.62 -8.53 12.27
CA PRO A 15 -4.63 -9.57 12.45
C PRO A 15 -4.07 -10.95 12.10
N LEU A 16 -3.03 -11.03 11.26
CA LEU A 16 -2.35 -12.29 10.94
C LEU A 16 -1.53 -12.79 12.13
N ARG A 17 -0.81 -11.90 12.82
CA ARG A 17 -0.10 -12.22 14.06
C ARG A 17 -1.07 -12.70 15.15
N ALA A 18 -2.20 -12.01 15.33
CA ALA A 18 -3.20 -12.40 16.33
C ALA A 18 -3.80 -13.78 16.02
N TYR A 19 -4.06 -14.06 14.75
CA TYR A 19 -4.56 -15.34 14.26
C TYR A 19 -3.56 -16.50 14.51
N TYR A 20 -2.27 -16.32 14.21
CA TYR A 20 -1.26 -17.37 14.42
C TYR A 20 -0.86 -17.61 15.88
N LEU A 21 -1.17 -16.67 16.78
CA LEU A 21 -0.92 -16.81 18.22
C LEU A 21 -2.07 -17.49 18.97
N ASP A 22 -3.20 -17.72 18.30
CA ASP A 22 -4.36 -18.41 18.86
C ASP A 22 -4.23 -19.93 18.64
N LEU A 23 -4.05 -20.67 19.74
CA LEU A 23 -3.90 -22.13 19.72
C LEU A 23 -5.19 -22.85 19.29
N ASP A 24 -6.36 -22.21 19.40
CA ASP A 24 -7.62 -22.78 18.92
C ASP A 24 -7.65 -22.82 17.37
N GLN A 25 -6.92 -21.90 16.71
CA GLN A 25 -6.74 -21.94 15.25
C GLN A 25 -5.86 -23.12 14.81
N LEU A 26 -5.02 -23.67 15.70
CA LEU A 26 -4.18 -24.83 15.36
C LEU A 26 -5.02 -26.09 15.10
N GLU A 27 -6.15 -26.24 15.80
CA GLU A 27 -7.05 -27.39 15.66
C GLU A 27 -8.16 -27.16 14.62
N ALA A 28 -8.55 -25.90 14.38
CA ALA A 28 -9.67 -25.54 13.50
C ALA A 28 -9.28 -25.16 12.07
N THR A 29 -8.03 -24.80 11.80
CA THR A 29 -7.58 -24.31 10.49
C THR A 29 -7.24 -25.47 9.56
N GLY A 30 -8.01 -25.62 8.49
CA GLY A 30 -7.74 -26.59 7.44
C GLY A 30 -6.70 -26.10 6.43
N PRO A 31 -6.20 -26.98 5.54
CA PRO A 31 -5.30 -26.59 4.46
C PRO A 31 -5.86 -25.48 3.55
N ASP A 32 -7.17 -25.45 3.33
CA ASP A 32 -7.84 -24.46 2.47
C ASP A 32 -7.87 -23.06 3.13
N ASP A 33 -8.02 -23.00 4.45
CA ASP A 33 -8.00 -21.74 5.19
C ASP A 33 -6.61 -21.09 5.15
N VAL A 34 -5.54 -21.89 5.27
CA VAL A 34 -4.15 -21.42 5.11
C VAL A 34 -3.91 -20.87 3.69
N GLN A 35 -4.45 -21.52 2.67
CA GLN A 35 -4.32 -21.05 1.29
C GLN A 35 -5.03 -19.72 1.08
N ALA A 36 -6.22 -19.53 1.65
CA ALA A 36 -6.94 -18.26 1.60
C ALA A 36 -6.15 -17.13 2.28
N LEU A 37 -5.56 -17.39 3.45
CA LEU A 37 -4.73 -16.42 4.17
C LEU A 37 -3.48 -16.01 3.39
N LEU A 38 -2.80 -16.98 2.76
CA LEU A 38 -1.65 -16.69 1.89
C LEU A 38 -2.06 -15.87 0.68
N ALA A 39 -3.19 -16.21 0.03
CA ALA A 39 -3.70 -15.45 -1.10
C ALA A 39 -3.99 -13.99 -0.74
N ASP A 40 -4.65 -13.76 0.39
CA ASP A 40 -4.95 -12.42 0.89
C ASP A 40 -3.69 -11.66 1.28
N PHE A 41 -2.71 -12.33 1.90
CA PHE A 41 -1.41 -11.74 2.21
C PHE A 41 -0.70 -11.23 0.95
N TYR A 42 -0.55 -12.08 -0.06
CA TYR A 42 0.09 -11.68 -1.32
C TYR A 42 -0.70 -10.58 -2.05
N ALA A 43 -2.03 -10.62 -2.00
CA ALA A 43 -2.88 -9.57 -2.57
C ALA A 43 -2.67 -8.21 -1.87
N ARG A 44 -2.58 -8.20 -0.54
CA ARG A 44 -2.27 -7.00 0.24
C ARG A 44 -0.87 -6.47 -0.07
N MET A 45 0.15 -7.33 -0.03
CA MET A 45 1.53 -6.96 -0.36
C MET A 45 1.63 -6.34 -1.77
N LEU A 46 0.99 -6.94 -2.76
CA LEU A 46 0.99 -6.42 -4.13
C LEU A 46 0.25 -5.07 -4.25
N ARG A 47 -0.78 -4.82 -3.44
CA ARG A 47 -1.45 -3.51 -3.38
C ARG A 47 -0.52 -2.46 -2.77
N ASP A 48 0.20 -2.80 -1.72
CA ASP A 48 1.14 -1.89 -1.06
C ASP A 48 2.31 -1.54 -1.99
N ASP A 49 2.87 -2.53 -2.70
CA ASP A 49 3.90 -2.31 -3.72
C ASP A 49 3.43 -1.38 -4.84
N ARG A 50 2.19 -1.59 -5.34
CA ARG A 50 1.60 -0.71 -6.36
C ARG A 50 1.42 0.71 -5.84
N ARG A 51 0.98 0.87 -4.59
CA ARG A 51 0.79 2.18 -3.98
C ARG A 51 2.12 2.90 -3.81
N ALA A 52 3.16 2.22 -3.32
CA ALA A 52 4.50 2.77 -3.18
C ALA A 52 5.08 3.21 -4.54
N ALA A 53 4.95 2.36 -5.57
CA ALA A 53 5.36 2.71 -6.93
C ALA A 53 4.60 3.93 -7.49
N ALA A 54 3.30 4.03 -7.23
CA ALA A 54 2.50 5.17 -7.67
C ALA A 54 2.84 6.47 -6.92
N LEU A 55 3.18 6.39 -5.63
CA LEU A 55 3.68 7.53 -4.87
C LEU A 55 5.05 8.00 -5.38
N ALA A 56 5.95 7.06 -5.72
CA ALA A 56 7.26 7.40 -6.28
C ALA A 56 7.14 8.17 -7.60
N GLU A 57 6.15 7.87 -8.44
CA GLU A 57 5.84 8.65 -9.66
C GLU A 57 5.50 10.12 -9.38
N PHE A 58 5.00 10.39 -8.17
CA PHE A 58 4.62 11.72 -7.70
C PHE A 58 5.72 12.36 -6.85
N GLU A 59 6.84 11.65 -6.60
CA GLU A 59 7.90 12.03 -5.67
C GLU A 59 7.36 12.23 -4.24
N LEU A 60 6.45 11.34 -3.83
CA LEU A 60 5.83 11.31 -2.51
C LEU A 60 6.15 9.99 -1.80
N GLU A 61 5.99 9.99 -0.48
CA GLU A 61 6.16 8.82 0.39
C GLU A 61 5.05 8.81 1.45
N ASP A 62 4.76 7.64 2.02
CA ASP A 62 3.85 7.56 3.15
C ASP A 62 4.49 8.08 4.45
N PRO A 63 3.69 8.62 5.39
CA PRO A 63 2.25 8.85 5.27
C PRO A 63 1.92 10.12 4.47
N VAL A 64 0.98 10.02 3.53
CA VAL A 64 0.49 11.17 2.76
C VAL A 64 -1.03 11.13 2.64
N ASP A 65 -1.66 12.31 2.75
CA ASP A 65 -3.11 12.45 2.62
C ASP A 65 -3.55 12.63 1.16
N GLU A 66 -4.85 12.41 0.91
CA GLU A 66 -5.42 12.52 -0.42
C GLU A 66 -5.33 13.96 -0.99
N ALA A 67 -5.37 14.98 -0.13
CA ALA A 67 -5.29 16.37 -0.54
C ALA A 67 -3.92 16.70 -1.14
N ALA A 68 -2.84 16.23 -0.51
CA ALA A 68 -1.48 16.35 -1.00
C ALA A 68 -1.28 15.57 -2.32
N ILE A 69 -1.83 14.36 -2.44
CA ILE A 69 -1.79 13.58 -3.69
C ILE A 69 -2.47 14.35 -4.83
N ARG A 70 -3.67 14.90 -4.59
CA ARG A 70 -4.41 15.70 -5.59
C ARG A 70 -3.70 16.99 -5.96
N GLN A 71 -3.07 17.65 -5.00
CA GLN A 71 -2.29 18.85 -5.24
C GLN A 71 -1.09 18.55 -6.12
N ARG A 72 -0.32 17.50 -5.79
CA ARG A 72 0.84 17.08 -6.56
C ARG A 72 0.48 16.66 -7.98
N TYR A 73 -0.66 15.98 -8.14
CA TYR A 73 -1.21 15.65 -9.45
C TYR A 73 -1.41 16.90 -10.32
N ARG A 74 -2.04 17.96 -9.79
CA ARG A 74 -2.30 19.20 -10.56
C ARG A 74 -1.01 19.85 -11.04
N GLU A 75 0.02 19.87 -10.21
CA GLU A 75 1.32 20.43 -10.54
C GLU A 75 1.99 19.66 -11.68
N LEU A 76 2.04 18.33 -11.57
CA LEU A 76 2.64 17.45 -12.57
C LEU A 76 1.84 17.46 -13.88
N ALA A 77 0.51 17.44 -13.79
CA ALA A 77 -0.40 17.55 -14.93
C ALA A 77 -0.22 18.86 -15.68
N SER A 78 -0.10 19.98 -14.97
CA SER A 78 0.15 21.30 -15.59
C SER A 78 1.51 21.34 -16.29
N ARG A 79 2.57 20.80 -15.65
CA ARG A 79 3.93 20.77 -16.18
C ARG A 79 4.07 19.92 -17.43
N HIS A 80 3.43 18.76 -17.45
CA HIS A 80 3.59 17.77 -18.52
C HIS A 80 2.41 17.75 -19.51
N HIS A 81 1.56 18.77 -19.49
CA HIS A 81 0.41 18.84 -20.37
C HIS A 81 0.83 18.85 -21.85
N PRO A 82 0.28 17.97 -22.71
CA PRO A 82 0.67 17.86 -24.11
C PRO A 82 0.42 19.17 -24.89
N ASP A 83 -0.68 19.87 -24.62
CA ASP A 83 -0.99 21.16 -25.28
C ASP A 83 0.01 22.28 -24.97
N ARG A 84 0.86 22.11 -23.95
CA ARG A 84 1.93 23.06 -23.59
C ARG A 84 3.31 22.58 -24.02
N GLY A 85 3.39 21.60 -24.93
CA GLY A 85 4.65 20.99 -25.38
C GLY A 85 5.14 19.86 -24.46
N GLY A 86 4.29 19.37 -23.56
CA GLY A 86 4.61 18.25 -22.66
C GLY A 86 4.55 16.88 -23.33
N SER A 87 5.01 15.85 -22.62
CA SER A 87 5.00 14.47 -23.11
C SER A 87 3.69 13.76 -22.79
N THR A 88 2.95 13.35 -23.83
CA THR A 88 1.75 12.51 -23.69
C THR A 88 2.03 11.24 -22.88
N ALA A 89 3.19 10.62 -23.08
CA ALA A 89 3.58 9.42 -22.33
C ALA A 89 3.75 9.71 -20.83
N ARG A 90 4.33 10.87 -20.48
CA ARG A 90 4.47 11.29 -19.08
C ARG A 90 3.11 11.60 -18.46
N PHE A 91 2.24 12.29 -19.18
CA PHE A 91 0.88 12.58 -18.72
C PHE A 91 0.05 11.31 -18.49
N GLN A 92 0.19 10.31 -19.37
CA GLN A 92 -0.43 9.00 -19.18
C GLN A 92 0.11 8.28 -17.94
N ALA A 93 1.42 8.34 -17.68
CA ALA A 93 2.01 7.75 -16.47
C ALA A 93 1.45 8.37 -15.19
N ILE A 94 1.37 9.71 -15.14
CA ILE A 94 0.79 10.46 -14.01
C ILE A 94 -0.67 10.06 -13.77
N ASN A 95 -1.48 9.94 -14.84
CA ASN A 95 -2.88 9.52 -14.71
C ASN A 95 -3.04 8.08 -14.23
N ARG A 96 -2.15 7.15 -14.65
CA ARG A 96 -2.18 5.76 -14.14
C ARG A 96 -1.85 5.72 -12.66
N ALA A 97 -0.82 6.44 -12.23
CA ALA A 97 -0.44 6.52 -10.81
C ALA A 97 -1.59 7.09 -9.97
N LEU A 98 -2.27 8.14 -10.43
CA LEU A 98 -3.43 8.70 -9.72
C LEU A 98 -4.54 7.66 -9.47
N ARG A 99 -4.88 6.82 -10.45
CA ARG A 99 -5.91 5.77 -10.30
C ARG A 99 -5.53 4.68 -9.31
N VAL A 100 -4.22 4.46 -9.10
CA VAL A 100 -3.74 3.52 -8.08
C VAL A 100 -3.87 4.13 -6.69
N LEU A 101 -3.57 5.42 -6.55
CA LEU A 101 -3.58 6.13 -5.27
C LEU A 101 -4.98 6.51 -4.80
N ILE A 102 -5.87 6.84 -5.73
CA ILE A 102 -7.25 7.27 -5.49
C ILE A 102 -8.16 6.47 -6.43
N PRO A 103 -8.60 5.26 -6.02
CA PRO A 103 -9.47 4.40 -6.80
C PRO A 103 -10.91 4.93 -6.91
#